data_AF-A0A6J4KL56-F1
#
_entry.id   AF-A0A6J4KL56-F1
#
_cell.length_a   1.000
_cell.length_b   1.000
_cell.length_c   1.000
_cell.angle_alpha   90.00
_cell.angle_beta   90.00
_cell.angle_gamma   90.00
#
_symmetry.space_group_name_H-M   'P 1'
#
loop_
_entity.id
_entity.type
_entity.pdbx_description
1 polymer ?
#
loop_
_entity_poly.entity_id
_entity_poly.type
_entity_poly.pdbx_seq_one_letter_code
_entity_poly.pdbx_strand_id
1 'polypeptide(L)'
;MSIGNNARLLDYVSCERLFNPKLEEQPVIVLSNNDGCTIARSNEAKKLGIQMGVPAFKLRQLIQDHNIQVYSSNYTLYGDLSSRVMATLDQLAPAVEVYSIDEAFLDLSTLKNHDLSAYGQHLRSTVHQWTGIPVSIGIGPTKTLAKIANRLAKKLSEAEGVWNLTNCTESLQALASIDVEDVWGIGRQYAKLLRANGMSNALQLRDADQRWIKQKMGVVGLRIVLELGGMSCMPIELCPQPKKMTCVSRSFGRPVESLAELQEAVATYASRAAEKLRRDGLAAWVLTVFVNTNRFQDEPQYYNCSTTYLPVATSDTAMNMGAKRPESHCAISKNPVHNHWVQLRTGP
;
A
#
# COMPACT_ATOMS: atom_id res chain seq x y z
N MET A 1 24.74 -1.62 -9.51
CA MET A 1 23.66 -2.61 -9.56
C MET A 1 23.03 -2.59 -8.18
N SER A 2 21.91 -1.89 -8.04
CA SER A 2 21.15 -1.81 -6.80
C SER A 2 20.49 -3.17 -6.64
N ILE A 3 20.95 -3.98 -5.70
CA ILE A 3 20.24 -5.22 -5.40
C ILE A 3 19.10 -4.77 -4.52
N GLY A 4 17.93 -4.53 -5.12
CA GLY A 4 16.73 -4.28 -4.36
C GLY A 4 16.39 -5.60 -3.66
N ASN A 5 16.26 -5.56 -2.35
CA ASN A 5 15.57 -6.63 -1.64
C ASN A 5 14.22 -6.14 -1.23
N ASN A 6 13.15 -6.79 -1.69
CA ASN A 6 11.85 -6.50 -1.13
C ASN A 6 11.64 -7.40 0.08
N ALA A 7 11.74 -6.82 1.27
CA ALA A 7 11.22 -7.45 2.46
C ALA A 7 9.77 -6.96 2.62
N ARG A 8 8.79 -7.87 2.53
CA ARG A 8 7.41 -7.56 2.91
C ARG A 8 7.16 -8.17 4.28
N LEU A 9 6.97 -7.27 5.23
CA LEU A 9 7.38 -7.40 6.61
C LEU A 9 6.19 -7.60 7.55
N LEU A 10 4.99 -7.14 7.21
CA LEU A 10 3.80 -7.30 8.07
C LEU A 10 2.53 -7.62 7.29
N ASP A 11 1.85 -8.69 7.70
CA ASP A 11 0.39 -8.80 7.58
C ASP A 11 -0.19 -8.38 8.94
N TYR A 12 -1.27 -7.60 8.98
CA TYR A 12 -1.88 -7.22 10.26
C TYR A 12 -2.33 -8.45 11.07
N VAL A 13 -2.63 -9.56 10.40
CA VAL A 13 -2.88 -10.84 11.08
C VAL A 13 -1.65 -11.32 11.87
N SER A 14 -0.44 -11.15 11.34
CA SER A 14 0.79 -11.51 12.05
C SER A 14 0.99 -10.67 13.32
N CYS A 15 0.51 -9.42 13.32
CA CYS A 15 0.54 -8.58 14.52
C CYS A 15 -0.37 -9.16 15.60
N GLU A 16 -1.58 -9.57 15.24
CA GLU A 16 -2.53 -10.17 16.20
C GLU A 16 -1.99 -11.52 16.71
N ARG A 17 -1.40 -12.35 15.84
CA ARG A 17 -0.79 -13.64 16.21
C ARG A 17 0.35 -13.49 17.21
N LEU A 18 1.14 -12.42 17.10
CA LEU A 18 2.23 -12.14 18.05
C LEU A 18 1.74 -12.04 19.50
N PHE A 19 0.58 -11.41 19.71
CA PHE A 19 0.00 -11.24 21.06
C PHE A 19 -0.98 -12.34 21.45
N ASN A 20 -1.49 -13.10 20.47
CA ASN A 20 -2.40 -14.22 20.72
C ASN A 20 -1.98 -15.45 19.89
N PRO A 21 -1.08 -16.29 20.43
CA PRO A 21 -0.62 -17.51 19.74
C PRO A 21 -1.73 -18.51 19.40
N LYS A 22 -2.91 -18.42 20.04
CA LYS A 22 -4.07 -19.28 19.71
C LYS A 22 -4.63 -19.01 18.30
N LEU A 23 -4.22 -17.92 17.68
CA LEU A 23 -4.60 -17.55 16.31
C LEU A 23 -3.73 -18.24 15.24
N GLU A 24 -2.70 -18.97 15.64
CA GLU A 24 -1.90 -19.76 14.70
C GLU A 24 -2.76 -20.86 14.08
N GLU A 25 -2.61 -21.07 12.78
CA GLU A 25 -3.41 -22.02 11.98
C GLU A 25 -4.94 -21.78 12.00
N GLN A 26 -5.41 -20.68 12.59
CA GLN A 26 -6.82 -20.29 12.57
C GLN A 26 -7.14 -19.34 11.40
N PRO A 27 -8.36 -19.40 10.84
CA PRO A 27 -8.83 -18.39 9.89
C PRO A 27 -9.04 -17.06 10.62
N VAL A 28 -8.22 -16.06 10.27
CA VAL A 28 -8.27 -14.72 10.87
C VAL A 28 -8.42 -13.66 9.79
N ILE A 29 -9.28 -12.67 10.06
CA ILE A 29 -9.40 -11.45 9.25
C ILE A 29 -9.28 -10.21 10.13
N VAL A 30 -8.65 -9.17 9.59
CA VAL A 30 -8.60 -7.83 10.20
C VAL A 30 -9.40 -6.87 9.32
N LEU A 31 -10.30 -6.11 9.92
CA LEU A 31 -11.18 -5.17 9.25
C LEU A 31 -10.64 -3.74 9.30
N SER A 32 -11.07 -2.89 8.35
CA SER A 32 -10.75 -1.46 8.30
C SER A 32 -11.41 -0.65 9.41
N ASN A 33 -11.14 0.67 9.43
CA ASN A 33 -11.87 1.59 10.30
C ASN A 33 -13.39 1.40 10.15
N ASN A 34 -14.11 1.42 11.27
CA ASN A 34 -15.55 1.15 11.34
C ASN A 34 -15.93 -0.24 10.84
N ASP A 35 -14.98 -1.18 10.81
CA ASP A 35 -15.18 -2.57 10.39
C ASP A 35 -15.79 -2.72 8.99
N GLY A 36 -15.51 -1.76 8.10
CA GLY A 36 -16.19 -1.66 6.81
C GLY A 36 -15.82 -2.78 5.83
N CYS A 37 -14.54 -3.12 5.74
CA CYS A 37 -14.04 -4.14 4.81
C CYS A 37 -12.77 -4.85 5.31
N THR A 38 -12.50 -6.03 4.77
CA THR A 38 -11.32 -6.82 5.10
C THR A 38 -10.06 -6.17 4.54
N ILE A 39 -9.08 -5.87 5.40
CA ILE A 39 -7.80 -5.24 5.02
C ILE A 39 -6.60 -6.16 5.18
N ALA A 40 -6.75 -7.25 5.94
CA ALA A 40 -5.73 -8.28 6.15
C ALA A 40 -6.41 -9.62 6.40
N ARG A 41 -5.75 -10.71 5.99
CA ARG A 41 -6.34 -12.06 5.98
C ARG A 41 -5.27 -13.12 6.09
N SER A 42 -5.50 -14.08 6.99
CA SER A 42 -4.62 -15.22 7.18
C SER A 42 -4.61 -16.13 5.95
N ASN A 43 -3.64 -17.03 5.84
CA ASN A 43 -3.58 -17.96 4.72
C ASN A 43 -4.76 -18.94 4.72
N GLU A 44 -5.25 -19.29 5.91
CA GLU A 44 -6.44 -20.09 6.15
C GLU A 44 -7.70 -19.35 5.67
N ALA A 45 -7.84 -18.06 6.01
CA ALA A 45 -8.93 -17.23 5.48
C ALA A 45 -8.87 -17.06 3.95
N LYS A 46 -7.67 -16.99 3.35
CA LYS A 46 -7.51 -16.98 1.88
C LYS A 46 -7.98 -18.28 1.24
N LYS A 47 -7.71 -19.44 1.86
CA LYS A 47 -8.19 -20.76 1.39
C LYS A 47 -9.71 -20.87 1.39
N LEU A 48 -10.39 -20.16 2.31
CA LEU A 48 -11.85 -20.03 2.34
C LEU A 48 -12.41 -19.08 1.26
N GLY A 49 -11.57 -18.52 0.38
CA GLY A 49 -12.00 -17.66 -0.71
C GLY A 49 -12.26 -16.20 -0.33
N ILE A 50 -11.98 -15.79 0.91
CA ILE A 50 -12.16 -14.40 1.34
C ILE A 50 -11.19 -13.50 0.60
N GLN A 51 -11.70 -12.62 -0.27
CA GLN A 51 -10.88 -11.68 -1.05
C GLN A 51 -10.50 -10.43 -0.25
N MET A 52 -9.42 -9.76 -0.67
CA MET A 52 -9.01 -8.48 -0.09
C MET A 52 -10.04 -7.38 -0.40
N GLY A 53 -10.35 -6.52 0.57
CA GLY A 53 -11.27 -5.40 0.39
C GLY A 53 -12.75 -5.77 0.35
N VAL A 54 -13.11 -7.04 0.62
CA VAL A 54 -14.51 -7.47 0.69
C VAL A 54 -15.20 -6.81 1.90
N PRO A 55 -16.39 -6.22 1.72
CA PRO A 55 -17.15 -5.65 2.83
C PRO A 55 -17.50 -6.69 3.89
N ALA A 56 -17.32 -6.35 5.16
CA ALA A 56 -17.51 -7.29 6.27
C ALA A 56 -18.93 -7.87 6.33
N PHE A 57 -19.95 -7.07 5.98
CA PHE A 57 -21.34 -7.53 5.97
C PHE A 57 -21.61 -8.69 5.01
N LYS A 58 -20.85 -8.80 3.91
CA LYS A 58 -20.98 -9.91 2.94
C LYS A 58 -20.35 -11.21 3.45
N LEU A 59 -19.50 -11.13 4.47
CA LEU A 59 -18.78 -12.27 5.03
C LEU A 59 -19.47 -12.89 6.24
N ARG A 60 -20.59 -12.31 6.73
CA ARG A 60 -21.24 -12.73 7.98
C ARG A 60 -21.53 -14.23 8.04
N GLN A 61 -22.11 -14.79 6.98
CA GLN A 61 -22.43 -16.22 6.91
C GLN A 61 -21.15 -17.06 6.95
N LEU A 62 -20.18 -16.72 6.11
CA LEU A 62 -18.90 -17.43 6.03
C LEU A 62 -18.11 -17.37 7.35
N ILE A 63 -18.18 -16.25 8.07
CA ILE A 63 -17.57 -16.06 9.38
C ILE A 63 -18.17 -17.03 10.40
N GLN A 64 -19.49 -17.18 10.40
CA GLN A 64 -20.19 -18.10 11.31
C GLN A 64 -19.90 -19.56 10.95
N ASP A 65 -20.01 -19.92 9.68
CA ASP A 65 -19.86 -21.30 9.20
C ASP A 65 -18.45 -21.87 9.46
N HIS A 66 -17.43 -21.01 9.40
CA HIS A 66 -16.02 -21.41 9.56
C HIS A 66 -15.36 -20.88 10.84
N ASN A 67 -16.14 -20.33 11.79
CA ASN A 67 -15.65 -19.76 13.05
C ASN A 67 -14.44 -18.80 12.85
N ILE A 68 -14.55 -17.91 11.87
CA ILE A 68 -13.47 -17.00 11.48
C ILE A 68 -13.26 -15.96 12.57
N GLN A 69 -12.02 -15.80 13.02
CA GLN A 69 -11.67 -14.81 14.03
C GLN A 69 -11.58 -13.43 13.38
N VAL A 70 -12.37 -12.49 13.89
CA VAL A 70 -12.51 -11.14 13.31
C VAL A 70 -11.96 -10.11 14.28
N TYR A 71 -11.02 -9.29 13.81
CA TYR A 71 -10.40 -8.21 14.58
C TYR A 71 -10.63 -6.86 13.90
N SER A 72 -10.91 -5.82 14.68
CA SER A 72 -10.88 -4.44 14.21
C SER A 72 -9.44 -3.95 14.06
N SER A 73 -9.15 -3.11 13.07
CA SER A 73 -7.79 -2.59 12.86
C SER A 73 -7.25 -1.81 14.05
N ASN A 74 -6.05 -2.15 14.51
CA ASN A 74 -5.27 -1.40 15.50
C ASN A 74 -4.01 -0.77 14.87
N TYR A 75 -4.17 0.36 14.17
CA TYR A 75 -3.05 1.01 13.46
C TYR A 75 -1.91 1.50 14.35
N THR A 76 -2.18 1.81 15.63
CA THR A 76 -1.12 2.21 16.57
C THR A 76 -0.21 1.02 16.84
N LEU A 77 -0.79 -0.15 17.12
CA LEU A 77 -0.04 -1.39 17.29
C LEU A 77 0.74 -1.76 16.03
N TYR A 78 0.08 -1.73 14.87
CA TYR A 78 0.70 -2.11 13.61
C TYR A 78 1.83 -1.16 13.22
N GLY A 79 1.68 0.14 13.50
CA GLY A 79 2.72 1.14 13.28
C GLY A 79 3.94 0.95 14.19
N ASP A 80 3.72 0.61 15.46
CA ASP A 80 4.82 0.31 16.40
C ASP A 80 5.61 -0.93 15.97
N LEU A 81 4.92 -2.04 15.66
CA LEU A 81 5.56 -3.27 15.19
C LEU A 81 6.30 -3.07 13.87
N SER A 82 5.69 -2.36 12.91
CA SER A 82 6.35 -1.92 11.68
C SER A 82 7.64 -1.19 11.99
N SER A 83 7.61 -0.19 12.87
CA SER A 83 8.77 0.63 13.18
C SER A 83 9.91 -0.21 13.75
N ARG A 84 9.60 -1.20 14.60
CA ARG A 84 10.60 -2.15 15.14
C ARG A 84 11.21 -3.02 14.05
N VAL A 85 10.40 -3.53 13.12
CA VAL A 85 10.90 -4.33 12.01
C VAL A 85 11.79 -3.49 11.09
N MET A 86 11.37 -2.28 10.72
CA MET A 86 12.17 -1.37 9.90
C MET A 86 13.49 -1.00 10.58
N ALA A 87 13.47 -0.69 11.88
CA ALA A 87 14.68 -0.40 12.65
C ALA A 87 15.63 -1.62 12.73
N THR A 88 15.08 -2.83 12.81
CA THR A 88 15.90 -4.06 12.79
C THR A 88 16.58 -4.23 11.43
N LEU A 89 15.87 -3.99 10.33
CA LEU A 89 16.47 -4.05 8.99
C LEU A 89 17.53 -2.98 8.77
N ASP A 90 17.30 -1.77 9.27
CA ASP A 90 18.23 -0.64 9.18
C ASP A 90 19.55 -0.93 9.91
N GLN A 91 19.51 -1.68 11.02
CA GLN A 91 20.71 -2.13 11.72
C GLN A 91 21.47 -3.23 10.98
N LEU A 92 20.76 -4.08 10.24
CA LEU A 92 21.36 -5.25 9.61
C LEU A 92 21.83 -4.98 8.18
N ALA A 93 21.14 -4.11 7.43
CA ALA A 93 21.42 -3.86 6.02
C ALA A 93 22.23 -2.57 5.80
N PRO A 94 23.06 -2.51 4.73
CA PRO A 94 23.87 -1.32 4.45
C PRO A 94 23.05 -0.05 4.20
N ALA A 95 21.89 -0.19 3.56
CA ALA A 95 20.98 0.91 3.30
C ALA A 95 19.54 0.39 3.14
N VAL A 96 18.58 1.15 3.66
CA VAL A 96 17.16 0.79 3.68
C VAL A 96 16.30 1.95 3.18
N GLU A 97 15.43 1.66 2.23
CA GLU A 97 14.32 2.52 1.82
C GLU A 97 13.02 1.92 2.32
N VAL A 98 12.33 2.64 3.21
CA VAL A 98 10.99 2.26 3.66
C VAL A 98 9.98 2.62 2.55
N TYR A 99 9.40 1.61 1.91
CA TYR A 99 8.45 1.77 0.81
C TYR A 99 7.00 1.89 1.31
N SER A 100 6.65 1.12 2.34
CA SER A 100 5.36 1.19 3.04
C SER A 100 5.51 0.73 4.50
N ILE A 101 4.40 0.74 5.26
CA ILE A 101 4.35 0.19 6.64
C ILE A 101 4.74 -1.30 6.71
N ASP A 102 4.53 -2.04 5.63
CA ASP A 102 4.80 -3.47 5.58
C ASP A 102 5.91 -3.80 4.57
N GLU A 103 6.67 -2.84 4.07
CA GLU A 103 7.58 -3.12 2.95
C GLU A 103 8.79 -2.19 2.90
N ALA A 104 9.97 -2.77 2.67
CA ALA A 104 11.21 -2.02 2.50
C ALA A 104 12.04 -2.58 1.34
N PHE A 105 12.81 -1.70 0.73
CA PHE A 105 13.88 -2.04 -0.18
C PHE A 105 15.23 -1.93 0.52
N LEU A 106 16.01 -3.01 0.55
CA LEU A 106 17.39 -2.98 1.06
C LEU A 106 18.36 -2.87 -0.12
N ASP A 107 19.43 -2.10 0.00
CA ASP A 107 20.53 -2.12 -0.98
C ASP A 107 21.62 -3.10 -0.53
N LEU A 108 21.75 -4.21 -1.25
CA LEU A 108 22.82 -5.18 -1.03
C LEU A 108 23.99 -5.05 -2.04
N SER A 109 24.07 -3.94 -2.76
CA SER A 109 25.09 -3.72 -3.79
C SER A 109 26.54 -3.83 -3.30
N THR A 110 26.78 -3.62 -2.01
CA THR A 110 28.09 -3.76 -1.36
C THR A 110 28.43 -5.21 -0.97
N LEU A 111 27.44 -6.11 -0.97
CA LEU A 111 27.58 -7.51 -0.54
C LEU A 111 27.72 -8.50 -1.71
N LYS A 112 28.10 -8.05 -2.90
CA LYS A 112 28.13 -8.87 -4.14
C LYS A 112 28.96 -10.16 -4.04
N ASN A 113 29.98 -10.19 -3.19
CA ASN A 113 30.85 -11.35 -3.01
C ASN A 113 30.37 -12.31 -1.91
N HIS A 114 29.26 -11.97 -1.23
CA HIS A 114 28.65 -12.81 -0.22
C HIS A 114 27.54 -13.67 -0.82
N ASP A 115 27.23 -14.77 -0.14
CA ASP A 115 26.02 -15.53 -0.41
C ASP A 115 24.80 -14.71 0.05
N LEU A 116 24.15 -14.06 -0.93
CA LEU A 116 22.98 -13.22 -0.69
C LEU A 116 21.79 -14.03 -0.17
N SER A 117 21.67 -15.31 -0.55
CA SER A 117 20.60 -16.18 -0.08
C SER A 117 20.78 -16.50 1.40
N ALA A 118 22.00 -16.86 1.82
CA ALA A 118 22.33 -17.07 3.23
C ALA A 118 22.15 -15.78 4.05
N TYR A 119 22.56 -14.63 3.50
CA TYR A 119 22.33 -13.34 4.13
C TYR A 119 20.85 -13.00 4.28
N GLY A 120 20.03 -13.29 3.26
CA GLY A 120 18.57 -13.17 3.33
C GLY A 120 17.98 -14.05 4.44
N GLN A 121 18.43 -15.29 4.59
CA GLN A 121 17.97 -16.16 5.67
C GLN A 121 18.37 -15.64 7.05
N HIS A 122 19.58 -15.09 7.18
CA HIS A 122 20.03 -14.42 8.41
C HIS A 122 19.16 -13.20 8.76
N LEU A 123 18.86 -12.33 7.79
CA LEU A 123 17.95 -11.21 7.99
C LEU A 123 16.57 -11.68 8.46
N ARG A 124 16.00 -12.67 7.77
CA ARG A 124 14.66 -13.19 8.07
C ARG A 124 14.58 -13.78 9.48
N SER A 125 15.55 -14.62 9.85
CA SER A 125 15.61 -15.24 11.18
C SER A 125 15.80 -14.21 12.29
N THR A 126 16.70 -13.24 12.09
CA THR A 126 16.97 -12.17 13.07
C THR A 126 15.75 -11.28 13.29
N VAL A 127 15.09 -10.84 12.21
CA VAL A 127 13.85 -10.05 12.31
C VAL A 127 12.78 -10.82 13.07
N HIS A 128 12.58 -12.10 12.75
CA HIS A 128 11.59 -12.91 13.45
C HIS A 128 11.95 -13.10 14.92
N GLN A 129 13.22 -13.36 15.26
CA GLN A 129 13.67 -13.52 16.63
C GLN A 129 13.48 -12.24 17.46
N TRP A 130 13.77 -11.07 16.90
CA TRP A 130 13.77 -9.81 17.64
C TRP A 130 12.39 -9.14 17.72
N THR A 131 11.55 -9.36 16.70
CA THR A 131 10.24 -8.70 16.61
C THR A 131 9.06 -9.66 16.75
N GLY A 132 9.30 -10.97 16.62
CA GLY A 132 8.27 -12.00 16.54
C GLY A 132 7.50 -12.01 15.21
N ILE A 133 7.81 -11.09 14.29
CA ILE A 133 7.09 -10.93 13.04
C ILE A 133 7.76 -11.75 11.92
N PRO A 134 7.03 -12.65 11.25
CA PRO A 134 7.57 -13.40 10.12
C PRO A 134 7.66 -12.51 8.87
N VAL A 135 8.78 -12.63 8.15
CA VAL A 135 9.04 -11.85 6.93
C VAL A 135 9.43 -12.76 5.77
N SER A 136 9.23 -12.27 4.55
CA SER A 136 9.75 -12.89 3.32
C SER A 136 10.67 -11.89 2.61
N ILE A 137 11.74 -12.41 2.01
CA ILE A 137 12.77 -11.59 1.37
C ILE A 137 12.95 -12.05 -0.08
N GLY A 138 12.71 -11.14 -1.01
CA GLY A 138 13.04 -11.35 -2.42
C GLY A 138 14.27 -10.56 -2.82
N ILE A 139 15.25 -11.25 -3.41
CA ILE A 139 16.53 -10.67 -3.85
C ILE A 139 16.54 -10.60 -5.37
N GLY A 140 16.87 -9.44 -5.92
CA GLY A 140 17.00 -9.27 -7.37
C GLY A 140 17.86 -8.07 -7.75
N PRO A 141 18.39 -8.02 -8.99
CA PRO A 141 19.29 -6.96 -9.44
C PRO A 141 18.59 -5.60 -9.67
N THR A 142 17.26 -5.56 -9.55
CA THR A 142 16.40 -4.40 -9.73
C THR A 142 15.21 -4.48 -8.75
N LYS A 143 14.57 -3.35 -8.42
CA LYS A 143 13.41 -3.33 -7.50
C LYS A 143 12.27 -4.19 -8.03
N THR A 144 12.05 -4.18 -9.35
CA THR A 144 11.00 -4.97 -10.00
C THR A 144 11.27 -6.47 -9.87
N LEU A 145 12.50 -6.92 -10.15
CA LEU A 145 12.88 -8.33 -9.99
C LEU A 145 12.86 -8.75 -8.52
N ALA A 146 13.26 -7.88 -7.59
CA ALA A 146 13.14 -8.11 -6.15
C ALA A 146 11.70 -8.38 -5.70
N LYS A 147 10.74 -7.63 -6.25
CA LYS A 147 9.31 -7.82 -5.96
C LYS A 147 8.79 -9.14 -6.51
N ILE A 148 9.26 -9.54 -7.69
CA ILE A 148 8.95 -10.86 -8.27
C ILE A 148 9.56 -11.97 -7.39
N ALA A 149 10.82 -11.84 -7.00
CA ALA A 149 11.48 -12.77 -6.09
C ALA A 149 10.70 -12.91 -4.76
N ASN A 150 10.27 -11.80 -4.16
CA ASN A 150 9.51 -11.83 -2.90
C ASN A 150 8.14 -12.51 -3.07
N ARG A 151 7.51 -12.36 -4.24
CA ARG A 151 6.28 -13.10 -4.56
C ARG A 151 6.53 -14.60 -4.62
N LEU A 152 7.63 -15.03 -5.25
CA LEU A 152 8.01 -16.44 -5.32
C LEU A 152 8.36 -16.99 -3.95
N ALA A 153 9.11 -16.23 -3.14
CA ALA A 153 9.48 -16.57 -1.76
C ALA A 153 8.26 -16.87 -0.86
N LYS A 154 7.09 -16.34 -1.19
CA LYS A 154 5.83 -16.55 -0.46
C LYS A 154 4.99 -17.72 -0.98
N LYS A 155 5.16 -18.08 -2.25
CA LYS A 155 4.34 -19.09 -2.92
C LYS A 155 5.01 -20.45 -2.95
N LEU A 156 6.32 -20.48 -3.14
CA LEU A 156 7.11 -21.70 -3.25
C LEU A 156 7.52 -22.15 -1.86
N SER A 157 7.13 -23.37 -1.48
CA SER A 157 7.52 -23.96 -0.18
C SER A 157 9.03 -24.16 -0.08
N GLU A 158 9.67 -24.53 -1.21
CA GLU A 158 11.12 -24.69 -1.33
C GLU A 158 11.92 -23.41 -1.11
N ALA A 159 11.29 -22.24 -1.20
CA ALA A 159 11.98 -20.97 -0.98
C ALA A 159 12.25 -20.69 0.50
N GLU A 160 11.59 -21.38 1.43
CA GLU A 160 11.77 -21.17 2.88
C GLU A 160 11.70 -19.68 3.30
N GLY A 161 10.90 -18.88 2.57
CA GLY A 161 10.74 -17.44 2.79
C GLY A 161 11.80 -16.52 2.18
N VAL A 162 12.81 -17.04 1.47
CA VAL A 162 13.84 -16.26 0.77
C VAL A 162 13.99 -16.76 -0.68
N TRP A 163 13.94 -15.86 -1.66
CA TRP A 163 14.16 -16.23 -3.05
C TRP A 163 15.11 -15.27 -3.74
N ASN A 164 16.05 -15.80 -4.52
CA ASN A 164 17.10 -15.01 -5.16
C ASN A 164 17.04 -15.14 -6.69
N LEU A 165 16.87 -14.01 -7.37
CA LEU A 165 16.82 -13.91 -8.84
C LEU A 165 18.05 -13.22 -9.43
N THR A 166 19.19 -13.20 -8.73
CA THR A 166 20.44 -12.67 -9.30
C THR A 166 21.01 -13.57 -10.40
N ASN A 167 20.61 -14.85 -10.45
CA ASN A 167 21.01 -15.78 -11.50
C ASN A 167 20.10 -15.66 -12.74
N CYS A 168 20.71 -15.53 -13.92
CA CYS A 168 20.01 -15.25 -15.18
C CYS A 168 19.04 -16.38 -15.61
N THR A 169 19.45 -17.64 -15.46
CA THR A 169 18.65 -18.80 -15.91
C THR A 169 17.39 -18.96 -15.08
N GLU A 170 17.52 -18.88 -13.75
CA GLU A 170 16.40 -18.94 -12.81
C GLU A 170 15.47 -17.73 -13.00
N SER A 171 16.04 -16.54 -13.28
CA SER A 171 15.25 -15.35 -13.58
C SER A 171 14.34 -15.54 -14.80
N LEU A 172 14.79 -16.21 -15.85
CA LEU A 172 13.96 -16.45 -17.05
C LEU A 172 12.73 -17.33 -16.75
N GLN A 173 12.96 -18.45 -16.06
CA GLN A 173 11.90 -19.38 -15.69
C GLN A 173 10.92 -18.74 -14.71
N ALA A 174 11.46 -18.01 -13.71
CA ALA A 174 10.66 -17.21 -12.79
C ALA A 174 9.74 -16.24 -13.55
N LEU A 175 10.28 -15.45 -14.48
CA LEU A 175 9.50 -14.47 -15.25
C LEU A 175 8.42 -15.14 -16.12
N ALA A 176 8.67 -16.33 -16.66
CA ALA A 176 7.69 -17.06 -17.46
C ALA A 176 6.49 -17.54 -16.63
N SER A 177 6.70 -17.82 -15.33
CA SER A 177 5.66 -18.30 -14.40
C SER A 177 4.77 -17.19 -13.82
N ILE A 178 5.11 -15.93 -14.04
CA ILE A 178 4.42 -14.79 -13.44
C ILE A 178 3.50 -14.14 -14.46
N ASP A 179 2.20 -14.12 -14.16
CA ASP A 179 1.21 -13.40 -14.94
C ASP A 179 1.52 -11.90 -15.02
N VAL A 180 1.17 -11.28 -16.14
CA VAL A 180 1.51 -9.87 -16.39
C VAL A 180 0.87 -8.91 -15.37
N GLU A 181 -0.33 -9.22 -14.87
CA GLU A 181 -0.99 -8.44 -13.80
C GLU A 181 -0.30 -8.53 -12.43
N ASP A 182 0.58 -9.51 -12.23
CA ASP A 182 1.32 -9.70 -10.98
C ASP A 182 2.67 -8.97 -10.98
N VAL A 183 3.05 -8.35 -12.09
CA VAL A 183 4.26 -7.52 -12.19
C VAL A 183 4.03 -6.19 -11.47
N TRP A 184 4.96 -5.83 -10.59
CA TRP A 184 4.90 -4.58 -9.85
C TRP A 184 4.86 -3.38 -10.81
N GLY A 185 3.85 -2.52 -10.63
CA GLY A 185 3.58 -1.37 -11.50
C GLY A 185 2.58 -1.62 -12.63
N ILE A 186 2.13 -2.87 -12.84
CA ILE A 186 1.08 -3.19 -13.82
C ILE A 186 -0.29 -3.22 -13.15
N GLY A 187 -1.11 -2.19 -13.42
CA GLY A 187 -2.50 -2.13 -12.96
C GLY A 187 -3.48 -2.87 -13.89
N ARG A 188 -4.73 -3.03 -13.44
CA ARG A 188 -5.82 -3.74 -14.16
C ARG A 188 -5.98 -3.29 -15.63
N GLN A 189 -5.87 -1.99 -15.90
CA GLN A 189 -6.01 -1.46 -17.26
C GLN A 189 -4.83 -1.84 -18.16
N TYR A 190 -3.60 -1.74 -17.63
CA TYR A 190 -2.41 -2.18 -18.36
C TYR A 190 -2.38 -3.68 -18.55
N ALA A 191 -2.76 -4.48 -17.55
CA ALA A 191 -2.89 -5.92 -17.71
C ALA A 191 -3.85 -6.30 -18.85
N LYS A 192 -5.02 -5.64 -18.93
CA LYS A 192 -5.96 -5.85 -20.03
C LYS A 192 -5.35 -5.48 -21.39
N LEU A 193 -4.65 -4.33 -21.46
CA LEU A 193 -3.96 -3.89 -22.68
C LEU A 193 -2.89 -4.91 -23.11
N LEU A 194 -2.04 -5.35 -22.19
CA LEU A 194 -0.92 -6.25 -22.46
C LEU A 194 -1.42 -7.62 -22.92
N ARG A 195 -2.42 -8.20 -22.24
CA ARG A 195 -3.06 -9.45 -22.67
C ARG A 195 -3.69 -9.34 -24.05
N ALA A 196 -4.35 -8.22 -24.36
CA ALA A 196 -4.92 -7.97 -25.68
C ALA A 196 -3.86 -7.87 -26.80
N ASN A 197 -2.59 -7.63 -26.45
CA ASN A 197 -1.46 -7.56 -27.38
C ASN A 197 -0.53 -8.78 -27.26
N GLY A 198 -1.04 -9.92 -26.78
CA GLY A 198 -0.30 -11.19 -26.76
C GLY A 198 0.72 -11.35 -25.63
N MET A 199 0.76 -10.44 -24.66
CA MET A 199 1.63 -10.53 -23.48
C MET A 199 0.81 -10.99 -22.27
N SER A 200 0.94 -12.25 -21.91
CA SER A 200 0.30 -12.87 -20.74
C SER A 200 1.21 -12.94 -19.52
N ASN A 201 2.53 -12.97 -19.68
CA ASN A 201 3.47 -13.12 -18.56
C ASN A 201 4.60 -12.07 -18.52
N ALA A 202 5.34 -12.05 -17.42
CA ALA A 202 6.41 -11.08 -17.18
C ALA A 202 7.58 -11.24 -18.17
N LEU A 203 7.87 -12.46 -18.63
CA LEU A 203 8.89 -12.73 -19.63
C LEU A 203 8.55 -12.08 -20.98
N GLN A 204 7.32 -12.26 -21.45
CA GLN A 204 6.84 -11.63 -22.69
C GLN A 204 6.81 -10.10 -22.58
N LEU A 205 6.46 -9.56 -21.41
CA LEU A 205 6.52 -8.11 -21.17
C LEU A 205 7.97 -7.58 -21.23
N ARG A 206 8.93 -8.33 -20.66
CA ARG A 206 10.36 -7.98 -20.74
C ARG A 206 10.85 -7.93 -22.18
N ASP A 207 10.42 -8.90 -22.98
CA ASP A 207 10.85 -9.06 -24.38
C ASP A 207 10.04 -8.21 -25.36
N ALA A 208 9.08 -7.41 -24.87
CA ALA A 208 8.24 -6.53 -25.68
C ALA A 208 9.04 -5.37 -26.29
N ASP A 209 8.54 -4.84 -27.41
CA ASP A 209 9.15 -3.66 -28.03
C ASP A 209 9.07 -2.44 -27.09
N GLN A 210 10.23 -1.96 -26.68
CA GLN A 210 10.38 -0.85 -25.75
C GLN A 210 9.76 0.44 -26.27
N ARG A 211 9.76 0.67 -27.60
CA ARG A 211 9.16 1.87 -28.21
C ARG A 211 7.65 1.84 -28.07
N TRP A 212 7.02 0.70 -28.38
CA TRP A 212 5.60 0.48 -28.19
C TRP A 212 5.19 0.62 -26.72
N ILE A 213 5.96 0.02 -25.80
CA ILE A 213 5.69 0.13 -24.36
C ILE A 213 5.74 1.59 -23.90
N LYS A 214 6.78 2.34 -24.29
CA LYS A 214 6.88 3.77 -23.96
C LYS A 214 5.69 4.56 -24.53
N GLN A 215 5.24 4.23 -25.74
CA GLN A 215 4.10 4.91 -26.37
C GLN A 215 2.78 4.64 -25.61
N LYS A 216 2.57 3.40 -25.12
CA LYS A 216 1.30 3.00 -24.49
C LYS A 216 1.25 3.18 -22.98
N MET A 217 2.38 3.04 -22.30
CA MET A 217 2.51 3.04 -20.84
C MET A 217 3.42 4.16 -20.32
N GLY A 218 3.96 4.99 -21.21
CA GLY A 218 4.84 6.09 -20.85
C GLY A 218 6.21 5.64 -20.35
N VAL A 219 6.94 6.58 -19.73
CA VAL A 219 8.29 6.34 -19.21
C VAL A 219 8.29 5.31 -18.09
N VAL A 220 7.24 5.27 -17.25
CA VAL A 220 7.15 4.31 -16.15
C VAL A 220 7.04 2.88 -16.68
N GLY A 221 6.20 2.63 -17.69
CA GLY A 221 6.13 1.31 -18.32
C GLY A 221 7.45 0.88 -18.93
N LEU A 222 8.15 1.80 -19.60
CA LEU A 222 9.49 1.51 -20.13
C LEU A 222 10.47 1.12 -19.02
N ARG A 223 10.48 1.86 -17.89
CA ARG A 223 11.34 1.53 -16.74
C ARG A 223 11.05 0.13 -16.19
N ILE A 224 9.79 -0.29 -16.11
CA ILE A 224 9.41 -1.65 -15.67
C ILE A 224 10.03 -2.70 -16.61
N VAL A 225 9.92 -2.53 -17.93
CA VAL A 225 10.49 -3.46 -18.92
C VAL A 225 12.02 -3.53 -18.80
N LEU A 226 12.69 -2.38 -18.66
CA LEU A 226 14.13 -2.33 -18.45
C LEU A 226 14.55 -3.02 -17.14
N GLU A 227 13.77 -2.82 -16.06
CA GLU A 227 14.02 -3.44 -14.77
C GLU A 227 13.82 -4.96 -14.79
N LEU A 228 12.82 -5.47 -15.53
CA LEU A 228 12.66 -6.91 -15.79
C LEU A 228 13.85 -7.49 -16.58
N GLY A 229 14.49 -6.65 -17.40
CA GLY A 229 15.72 -6.97 -18.12
C GLY A 229 16.99 -6.86 -17.26
N GLY A 230 16.88 -6.56 -15.97
CA GLY A 230 18.02 -6.43 -15.06
C GLY A 230 18.68 -5.04 -15.07
N MET A 231 18.17 -4.08 -15.85
CA MET A 231 18.66 -2.70 -15.86
C MET A 231 17.95 -1.87 -14.79
N SER A 232 18.68 -1.52 -13.73
CA SER A 232 18.12 -0.71 -12.64
C SER A 232 17.81 0.72 -13.12
N CYS A 233 16.53 1.06 -13.11
CA CYS A 233 15.96 2.36 -13.48
C CYS A 233 15.28 3.06 -12.30
N MET A 234 15.12 2.36 -11.18
CA MET A 234 14.48 2.85 -9.96
C MET A 234 15.47 2.70 -8.79
N PRO A 235 16.37 3.68 -8.57
CA PRO A 235 17.37 3.60 -7.52
C PRO A 235 16.73 3.61 -6.12
N ILE A 236 17.50 3.17 -5.13
CA ILE A 236 17.11 3.25 -3.71
C ILE A 236 16.98 4.73 -3.32
N GLU A 237 15.84 5.12 -2.76
CA GLU A 237 15.56 6.46 -2.25
C GLU A 237 15.87 6.50 -0.74
N LEU A 238 17.08 6.94 -0.39
CA LEU A 238 17.52 7.06 1.00
C LEU A 238 17.02 8.35 1.69
N CYS A 239 16.66 9.35 0.90
CA CYS A 239 16.11 10.60 1.38
C CYS A 239 14.75 10.83 0.71
N PRO A 240 13.65 10.36 1.34
CA PRO A 240 12.32 10.52 0.76
C PRO A 240 11.99 12.00 0.60
N GLN A 241 11.44 12.35 -0.56
CA GLN A 241 11.04 13.74 -0.83
C GLN A 241 9.95 14.19 0.15
N PRO A 242 9.94 15.47 0.56
CA PRO A 242 8.87 16.01 1.38
C PRO A 242 7.50 15.77 0.73
N LYS A 243 6.50 15.46 1.56
CA LYS A 243 5.13 15.23 1.08
C LYS A 243 4.60 16.49 0.41
N LYS A 244 4.13 16.34 -0.84
CA LYS A 244 3.47 17.42 -1.62
C LYS A 244 1.97 17.55 -1.32
N MET A 245 1.41 16.67 -0.50
CA MET A 245 0.02 16.75 -0.08
C MET A 245 -0.21 15.97 1.22
N THR A 246 -1.21 16.41 1.98
CA THR A 246 -1.75 15.71 3.14
C THR A 246 -3.25 15.53 2.96
N CYS A 247 -3.72 14.29 3.05
CA CYS A 247 -5.15 13.98 2.97
C CYS A 247 -5.65 13.39 4.29
N VAL A 248 -6.84 13.83 4.71
CA VAL A 248 -7.61 13.24 5.79
C VAL A 248 -8.99 12.88 5.23
N SER A 249 -9.24 11.58 5.14
CA SER A 249 -10.44 11.00 4.57
C SER A 249 -10.99 9.96 5.53
N ARG A 250 -12.31 9.96 5.76
CA ARG A 250 -13.02 8.81 6.34
C ARG A 250 -14.44 8.73 5.76
N SER A 251 -14.88 7.50 5.58
CA SER A 251 -16.28 7.18 5.34
C SER A 251 -17.11 7.39 6.61
N PHE A 252 -18.34 7.88 6.47
CA PHE A 252 -19.27 7.95 7.59
C PHE A 252 -19.90 6.59 7.86
N GLY A 253 -20.21 6.30 9.13
CA GLY A 253 -20.92 5.08 9.51
C GLY A 253 -22.42 5.11 9.19
N ARG A 254 -22.97 6.32 9.04
CA ARG A 254 -24.35 6.59 8.62
C ARG A 254 -24.35 7.74 7.59
N PRO A 255 -25.39 7.86 6.76
CA PRO A 255 -25.52 9.02 5.90
C PRO A 255 -25.60 10.31 6.75
N VAL A 256 -24.96 11.36 6.24
CA VAL A 256 -25.02 12.72 6.75
C VAL A 256 -26.06 13.48 5.95
N GLU A 257 -27.08 13.96 6.66
CA GLU A 257 -28.29 14.54 6.09
C GLU A 257 -28.40 16.04 6.34
N SER A 258 -27.56 16.60 7.22
CA SER A 258 -27.61 18.01 7.59
C SER A 258 -26.32 18.76 7.28
N LEU A 259 -26.47 20.06 7.00
CA LEU A 259 -25.35 20.97 6.77
C LEU A 259 -24.48 21.16 8.00
N ALA A 260 -25.08 21.18 9.19
CA ALA A 260 -24.34 21.28 10.44
C ALA A 260 -23.39 20.08 10.62
N GLU A 261 -23.89 18.86 10.44
CA GLU A 261 -23.08 17.63 10.55
C GLU A 261 -21.92 17.63 9.54
N LEU A 262 -22.17 18.03 8.29
CA LEU A 262 -21.10 18.09 7.29
C LEU A 262 -20.04 19.15 7.65
N GLN A 263 -20.45 20.31 8.15
CA GLN A 263 -19.54 21.37 8.58
C GLN A 263 -18.65 20.93 9.75
N GLU A 264 -19.22 20.25 10.74
CA GLU A 264 -18.48 19.68 11.87
C GLU A 264 -17.45 18.64 11.42
N ALA A 265 -17.84 17.79 10.48
CA ALA A 265 -16.96 16.76 9.96
C ALA A 265 -15.78 17.35 9.16
N VAL A 266 -16.05 18.35 8.31
CA VAL A 266 -15.00 19.09 7.58
C VAL A 266 -14.06 19.81 8.55
N ALA A 267 -14.58 20.47 9.59
CA ALA A 267 -13.77 21.15 10.60
C ALA A 267 -12.85 20.16 11.35
N THR A 268 -13.38 19.00 11.70
CA THR A 268 -12.62 17.91 12.34
C THR A 268 -11.49 17.43 11.43
N TYR A 269 -11.75 17.26 10.14
CA TYR A 269 -10.75 16.75 9.19
C TYR A 269 -9.69 17.80 8.85
N ALA A 270 -10.08 19.06 8.68
CA ALA A 270 -9.15 20.18 8.54
C ALA A 270 -8.23 20.29 9.77
N SER A 271 -8.78 20.15 10.98
CA SER A 271 -7.99 20.18 12.23
C SER A 271 -6.96 19.05 12.29
N ARG A 272 -7.36 17.83 11.94
CA ARG A 272 -6.43 16.68 11.86
C ARG A 272 -5.40 16.83 10.75
N ALA A 273 -5.78 17.42 9.62
CA ALA A 273 -4.86 17.66 8.52
C ALA A 273 -3.82 18.72 8.93
N ALA A 274 -4.23 19.77 9.63
CA ALA A 274 -3.34 20.77 10.21
C ALA A 274 -2.39 20.17 11.26
N GLU A 275 -2.87 19.26 12.12
CA GLU A 275 -2.02 18.51 13.05
C GLU A 275 -0.94 17.69 12.34
N LYS A 276 -1.31 16.98 11.26
CA LYS A 276 -0.36 16.24 10.43
C LYS A 276 0.67 17.15 9.77
N LEU A 277 0.24 18.31 9.25
CA LEU A 277 1.15 19.31 8.67
C LEU A 277 2.18 19.78 9.70
N ARG A 278 1.74 20.14 10.92
CA ARG A 278 2.66 20.56 12.00
C ARG A 278 3.64 19.45 12.38
N ARG A 279 3.16 18.20 12.49
CA ARG A 279 4.00 17.04 12.81
C ARG A 279 5.08 16.79 11.75
N ASP A 280 4.71 16.98 10.48
CA ASP A 280 5.62 16.80 9.34
C ASP A 280 6.48 18.06 9.08
N GLY A 281 6.32 19.14 9.85
CA GLY A 281 7.03 20.42 9.63
C GLY A 281 6.63 21.14 8.34
N LEU A 282 5.43 20.88 7.83
CA LEU A 282 4.92 21.39 6.55
C LEU A 282 3.88 22.50 6.74
N ALA A 283 3.68 23.29 5.68
CA ALA A 283 2.60 24.26 5.58
C ALA A 283 1.86 24.11 4.23
N ALA A 284 0.56 24.40 4.21
CA ALA A 284 -0.27 24.29 3.01
C ALA A 284 -0.85 25.66 2.64
N TRP A 285 -0.96 25.93 1.34
CA TRP A 285 -1.62 27.14 0.81
C TRP A 285 -2.86 26.79 -0.03
N VAL A 286 -3.16 25.50 -0.21
CA VAL A 286 -4.34 25.01 -0.95
C VAL A 286 -5.10 24.02 -0.10
N LEU A 287 -6.39 24.28 0.08
CA LEU A 287 -7.35 23.40 0.73
C LEU A 287 -8.40 22.94 -0.29
N THR A 288 -8.53 21.65 -0.48
CA THR A 288 -9.58 21.05 -1.30
C THR A 288 -10.47 20.15 -0.44
N VAL A 289 -11.78 20.38 -0.48
CA VAL A 289 -12.78 19.53 0.16
C VAL A 289 -13.56 18.80 -0.91
N PHE A 290 -13.73 17.49 -0.74
CA PHE A 290 -14.50 16.63 -1.64
C PHE A 290 -15.68 16.03 -0.88
N VAL A 291 -16.81 15.91 -1.57
CA VAL A 291 -18.06 15.38 -1.03
C VAL A 291 -18.68 14.42 -2.03
N ASN A 292 -18.95 13.19 -1.57
CA ASN A 292 -19.47 12.10 -2.40
C ASN A 292 -20.63 11.34 -1.72
N THR A 293 -21.62 10.94 -2.50
CA THR A 293 -22.66 10.00 -2.08
C THR A 293 -22.14 8.56 -2.05
N ASN A 294 -22.96 7.62 -1.57
CA ASN A 294 -22.60 6.21 -1.54
C ASN A 294 -22.75 5.58 -2.92
N ARG A 295 -21.61 5.29 -3.56
CA ARG A 295 -21.54 4.58 -4.84
C ARG A 295 -22.12 3.15 -4.84
N PHE A 296 -22.44 2.60 -3.68
CA PHE A 296 -22.99 1.25 -3.53
C PHE A 296 -24.51 1.23 -3.31
N GLN A 297 -25.17 2.39 -3.27
CA GLN A 297 -26.62 2.50 -3.26
C GLN A 297 -27.11 2.92 -4.65
N ASP A 298 -28.23 2.35 -5.09
CA ASP A 298 -28.93 2.72 -6.32
C ASP A 298 -29.72 4.03 -6.15
N GLU A 299 -29.06 5.04 -5.58
CA GLU A 299 -29.56 6.41 -5.45
C GLU A 299 -28.79 7.34 -6.39
N PRO A 300 -29.34 8.52 -6.76
CA PRO A 300 -28.66 9.44 -7.65
C PRO A 300 -27.30 9.85 -7.07
N GLN A 301 -26.24 9.56 -7.82
CA GLN A 301 -24.89 9.78 -7.35
C GLN A 301 -24.50 11.25 -7.49
N TYR A 302 -23.87 11.78 -6.44
CA TYR A 302 -23.32 13.13 -6.41
C TYR A 302 -21.83 13.06 -6.06
N TYR A 303 -21.03 13.79 -6.84
CA TYR A 303 -19.60 14.01 -6.63
C TYR A 303 -19.33 15.49 -6.84
N ASN A 304 -18.74 16.16 -5.85
CA ASN A 304 -18.28 17.53 -6.01
C ASN A 304 -17.01 17.80 -5.21
N CYS A 305 -16.27 18.82 -5.62
CA CYS A 305 -15.11 19.32 -4.91
C CYS A 305 -15.08 20.85 -4.92
N SER A 306 -14.54 21.44 -3.86
CA SER A 306 -14.28 22.87 -3.78
C SER A 306 -12.86 23.09 -3.30
N THR A 307 -12.16 24.00 -3.97
CA THR A 307 -10.76 24.34 -3.68
C THR A 307 -10.65 25.80 -3.30
N THR A 308 -9.97 26.06 -2.20
CA THR A 308 -9.70 27.40 -1.67
C THR A 308 -8.19 27.59 -1.53
N TYR A 309 -7.72 28.76 -1.94
CA TYR A 309 -6.34 29.18 -1.77
C TYR A 309 -6.23 30.06 -0.52
N LEU A 310 -5.28 29.72 0.34
CA LEU A 310 -4.96 30.49 1.54
C LEU A 310 -4.01 31.63 1.17
N PRO A 311 -4.15 32.82 1.80
CA PRO A 311 -3.31 33.97 1.48
C PRO A 311 -1.84 33.73 1.83
N VAL A 312 -1.56 32.86 2.80
CA VAL A 312 -0.23 32.46 3.24
C VAL A 312 -0.24 30.97 3.50
N ALA A 313 0.87 30.28 3.18
CA ALA A 313 1.05 28.89 3.54
C ALA A 313 1.01 28.74 5.07
N THR A 314 0.11 27.90 5.58
CA THR A 314 -0.10 27.76 7.02
C THR A 314 -0.32 26.30 7.42
N SER A 315 0.04 26.01 8.66
CA SER A 315 -0.31 24.77 9.37
C SER A 315 -1.22 25.05 10.57
N ASP A 316 -1.70 26.29 10.70
CA ASP A 316 -2.60 26.72 11.77
C ASP A 316 -4.02 26.16 11.54
N THR A 317 -4.59 25.56 12.57
CA THR A 317 -5.95 25.01 12.53
C THR A 317 -7.00 26.10 12.28
N ALA A 318 -6.89 27.26 12.92
CA ALA A 318 -7.86 28.35 12.82
C ALA A 318 -7.89 28.96 11.42
N MET A 319 -6.73 29.19 10.80
CA MET A 319 -6.68 29.69 9.42
C MET A 319 -7.22 28.67 8.41
N ASN A 320 -6.97 27.38 8.64
CA ASN A 320 -7.53 26.31 7.81
C ASN A 320 -9.06 26.18 7.97
N MET A 321 -9.61 26.49 9.15
CA MET A 321 -11.06 26.51 9.39
C MET A 321 -11.76 27.78 8.88
N GLY A 322 -11.04 28.91 8.82
CA GLY A 322 -11.52 30.19 8.32
C GLY A 322 -11.49 30.34 6.81
N ALA A 323 -10.79 29.44 6.11
CA ALA A 323 -10.83 29.33 4.66
C ALA A 323 -12.27 29.09 4.20
N LYS A 324 -12.73 29.80 3.14
CA LYS A 324 -14.08 29.67 2.59
C LYS A 324 -14.47 28.20 2.53
N ARG A 325 -15.45 27.82 3.37
CA ARG A 325 -16.12 26.54 3.28
C ARG A 325 -16.75 26.48 1.87
N PRO A 326 -16.80 25.31 1.22
CA PRO A 326 -17.57 25.17 0.00
C PRO A 326 -18.94 25.80 0.23
N GLU A 327 -19.56 26.37 -0.80
CA GLU A 327 -21.00 26.63 -0.77
C GLU A 327 -21.73 25.27 -0.70
N SER A 328 -21.65 24.63 0.46
CA SER A 328 -22.18 23.32 0.79
C SER A 328 -23.72 23.30 0.79
N HIS A 329 -24.34 24.48 0.59
CA HIS A 329 -25.75 24.61 0.27
C HIS A 329 -26.18 23.79 -0.94
N CYS A 330 -25.32 23.60 -1.95
CA CYS A 330 -25.70 22.84 -3.15
C CYS A 330 -25.48 21.32 -3.04
N ALA A 331 -24.69 20.85 -2.07
CA ALA A 331 -24.35 19.42 -1.91
C ALA A 331 -25.37 18.63 -1.09
N ILE A 332 -26.03 19.28 -0.12
CA ILE A 332 -26.94 18.62 0.82
C ILE A 332 -28.40 18.74 0.37
N SER A 333 -28.73 19.73 -0.48
CA SER A 333 -30.09 19.95 -0.93
C SER A 333 -30.60 18.91 -1.94
N LYS A 334 -29.81 17.89 -2.29
CA LYS A 334 -30.17 16.94 -3.35
C LYS A 334 -30.06 15.46 -2.97
N ASN A 335 -29.16 15.04 -2.07
CA ASN A 335 -29.07 13.65 -1.58
C ASN A 335 -28.21 13.51 -0.30
N PRO A 336 -28.43 12.47 0.52
CA PRO A 336 -27.61 12.18 1.71
C PRO A 336 -26.14 11.85 1.37
N VAL A 337 -25.20 12.46 2.11
CA VAL A 337 -23.76 12.30 1.91
C VAL A 337 -23.24 11.12 2.72
N HIS A 338 -22.48 10.22 2.11
CA HIS A 338 -21.95 9.02 2.78
C HIS A 338 -20.43 8.99 2.90
N ASN A 339 -19.73 9.73 2.04
CA ASN A 339 -18.27 9.84 2.08
C ASN A 339 -17.85 11.30 1.88
N HIS A 340 -16.88 11.75 2.67
CA HIS A 340 -16.22 13.02 2.41
C HIS A 340 -14.74 12.90 2.74
N TRP A 341 -13.94 13.72 2.08
CA TRP A 341 -12.53 13.81 2.39
C TRP A 341 -11.99 15.21 2.18
N VAL A 342 -11.13 15.61 3.10
CA VAL A 342 -10.42 16.89 3.07
C VAL A 342 -8.99 16.61 2.65
N GLN A 343 -8.57 17.24 1.56
CA GLN A 343 -7.21 17.17 1.05
C GLN A 343 -6.58 18.57 1.13
N LEU A 344 -5.55 18.70 1.96
CA LEU A 344 -4.66 19.86 1.95
C LEU A 344 -3.51 19.57 0.99
N ARG A 345 -3.27 20.45 0.01
CA ARG A 345 -2.07 20.36 -0.83
C ARG A 345 -1.03 21.33 -0.31
N THR A 346 0.18 20.81 -0.14
CA THR A 346 1.36 21.58 0.19
C THR A 346 2.01 22.00 -1.13
N GLY A 347 2.46 23.25 -1.22
CA GLY A 347 3.26 23.69 -2.36
C GLY A 347 4.71 23.23 -2.18
N PRO A 348 5.50 23.15 -3.27
CA PRO A 348 6.95 23.24 -3.15
C PRO A 348 7.37 24.55 -2.48
#